data_AF-S3CWA8-F1
#
_entry.id   AF-S3CWA8-F1
#
_cell.length_a   1.000
_cell.length_b   1.000
_cell.length_c   1.000
_cell.angle_alpha   90.00
_cell.angle_beta   90.00
_cell.angle_gamma   90.00
#
_symmetry.space_group_name_H-M   'P 1'
#
loop_
_entity.id
_entity.type
_entity.pdbx_description
1 polymer ?
#
loop_
_entity_poly.entity_id
_entity_poly.type
_entity_poly.pdbx_seq_one_letter_code
_entity_poly.pdbx_strand_id
1 'polypeptide(L)'
;MTTFTRIEENATPSMNVDISKRLSKINDNIYGGFTEHMGRCIYGGIYEPGNPLSDEHGYRTDVLSALRELDIPVIRYPGGNFVATYHWQDGVGPKENRPSRPELAWGAVETNEFGTDEFMHWLSVLSEGKEKRVEPYFAFNFGTGTMEEALAWVEYCNGTKDTYYANLRRKNGHPEPYNVKYWALGNEMWGPWQVGQMTANEYAHKATQWAKALKLLDPSLCLILCGQEGLSTWDWTVLSQCIKFVDMHSIHMYVASPNHPQNALAPLAAERAIEATAAMIDVARIENRVSPKVPQTTICFDEWNMWDPIRAPGEEGGEESYTLSDALGVAVWLNVFVRQSRWVGMANIAQTVNVISPLMTTKDGIMKQTTWWPLLLYSKYMRGYTIGVHVRGGAYDGETYPPWLQGTLAEGASWLDISACISESGTVTLAVVNVSETKDFETDMQGIGSDIEVFTVTGDNVKVVNTEGNEKVGVKESKWDGKGRFTFGKHSLTMMRWKTGENFTVFKREEKAVDMRTMVSTANDWS
;
A
#
# COMPACT_ATOMS: atom_id res chain seq x y z
N MET A 1 -9.34 -18.52 -6.21
CA MET A 1 -8.31 -17.54 -6.59
C MET A 1 -8.20 -17.51 -8.10
N THR A 2 -7.59 -16.47 -8.65
CA THR A 2 -7.15 -16.49 -10.05
C THR A 2 -6.26 -17.70 -10.30
N THR A 3 -6.46 -18.38 -11.42
CA THR A 3 -5.66 -19.55 -11.80
C THR A 3 -5.20 -19.42 -13.24
N PHE A 4 -4.07 -20.04 -13.55
CA PHE A 4 -3.46 -20.04 -14.88
C PHE A 4 -3.26 -21.48 -15.36
N THR A 5 -3.52 -21.71 -16.64
CA THR A 5 -3.08 -22.91 -17.35
C THR A 5 -2.34 -22.52 -18.61
N ARG A 6 -1.09 -22.95 -18.69
CA ARG A 6 -0.27 -22.76 -19.87
C ARG A 6 -0.85 -23.55 -21.04
N ILE A 7 -0.82 -22.93 -22.21
CA ILE A 7 -1.09 -23.58 -23.50
C ILE A 7 0.06 -23.31 -24.47
N GLU A 8 0.07 -24.00 -25.60
CA GLU A 8 1.03 -23.73 -26.68
C GLU A 8 0.92 -22.27 -27.17
N GLU A 9 2.04 -21.65 -27.54
CA GLU A 9 2.07 -20.21 -27.91
C GLU A 9 1.12 -19.83 -29.05
N ASN A 10 0.81 -20.76 -29.95
CA ASN A 10 -0.06 -20.52 -31.10
C ASN A 10 -1.54 -20.83 -30.82
N ALA A 11 -1.86 -21.40 -29.65
CA ALA A 11 -3.23 -21.66 -29.27
C ALA A 11 -3.91 -20.36 -28.83
N THR A 12 -5.19 -20.20 -29.16
CA THR A 12 -5.97 -19.02 -28.74
C THR A 12 -6.09 -18.98 -27.22
N PRO A 13 -5.66 -17.89 -26.55
CA PRO A 13 -5.90 -17.70 -25.13
C PRO A 13 -7.40 -17.65 -24.81
N SER A 14 -7.76 -18.00 -23.57
CA SER A 14 -9.14 -17.86 -23.10
C SER A 14 -9.19 -17.39 -21.66
N MET A 15 -10.23 -16.64 -21.31
CA MET A 15 -10.50 -16.17 -19.95
C MET A 15 -11.91 -16.57 -19.53
N ASN A 16 -12.05 -17.08 -18.31
CA ASN A 16 -13.32 -17.41 -17.69
C ASN A 16 -13.49 -16.62 -16.39
N VAL A 17 -14.48 -15.74 -16.34
CA VAL A 17 -14.84 -14.96 -15.16
C VAL A 17 -16.03 -15.61 -14.47
N ASP A 18 -15.84 -16.11 -13.25
CA ASP A 18 -16.88 -16.77 -12.47
C ASP A 18 -17.36 -15.84 -11.35
N ILE A 19 -18.37 -15.04 -11.66
CA ILE A 19 -18.99 -14.07 -10.75
C ILE A 19 -19.57 -14.75 -9.50
N SER A 20 -20.00 -16.02 -9.62
CA SER A 20 -20.57 -16.77 -8.50
C SER A 20 -19.52 -17.12 -7.45
N LYS A 21 -18.25 -17.27 -7.86
CA LYS A 21 -17.10 -17.54 -6.99
C LYS A 21 -16.58 -16.25 -6.34
N ARG A 22 -17.39 -15.62 -5.49
CA ARG A 22 -16.93 -14.54 -4.59
C ARG A 22 -16.04 -15.13 -3.51
N LEU A 23 -14.81 -14.63 -3.36
CA LEU A 23 -13.79 -15.26 -2.51
C LEU A 23 -13.55 -14.48 -1.20
N SER A 24 -12.95 -13.29 -1.29
CA SER A 24 -12.59 -12.45 -0.14
C SER A 24 -12.97 -10.99 -0.40
N LYS A 25 -13.27 -10.27 0.69
CA LYS A 25 -13.45 -8.82 0.62
C LYS A 25 -12.08 -8.18 0.40
N ILE A 26 -12.00 -7.26 -0.56
CA ILE A 26 -10.85 -6.41 -0.78
C ILE A 26 -10.89 -5.32 0.29
N ASN A 27 -9.85 -5.24 1.10
CA ASN A 27 -9.71 -4.15 2.05
C ASN A 27 -9.31 -2.89 1.28
N ASP A 28 -10.11 -1.83 1.38
CA ASP A 28 -9.84 -0.57 0.69
C ASP A 28 -8.44 -0.03 0.99
N ASN A 29 -7.90 -0.31 2.19
CA ASN A 29 -6.57 0.09 2.63
C ASN A 29 -5.41 -0.45 1.77
N ILE A 30 -5.64 -1.34 0.79
CA ILE A 30 -4.60 -1.71 -0.19
C ILE A 30 -4.26 -0.58 -1.17
N TYR A 31 -5.06 0.50 -1.18
CA TYR A 31 -4.82 1.70 -1.99
C TYR A 31 -4.26 2.86 -1.15
N GLY A 32 -3.53 2.54 -0.08
CA GLY A 32 -2.93 3.53 0.82
C GLY A 32 -1.75 4.27 0.18
N GLY A 33 -1.46 5.45 0.70
CA GLY A 33 -0.27 6.23 0.38
C GLY A 33 0.78 6.16 1.49
N PHE A 34 1.99 6.61 1.19
CA PHE A 34 3.06 6.81 2.15
C PHE A 34 3.73 8.16 1.92
N THR A 35 4.03 8.89 3.00
CA THR A 35 4.73 10.17 3.00
C THR A 35 5.83 10.14 4.05
N GLU A 36 7.06 10.37 3.63
CA GLU A 36 8.24 10.49 4.48
C GLU A 36 8.82 11.90 4.41
N HIS A 37 9.45 12.34 5.50
CA HIS A 37 10.40 13.46 5.45
C HIS A 37 11.69 13.04 4.73
N MET A 38 11.56 12.82 3.42
CA MET A 38 12.59 12.43 2.48
C MET A 38 12.46 13.31 1.24
N GLY A 39 13.59 13.79 0.71
CA GLY A 39 13.63 14.59 -0.52
C GLY A 39 12.59 15.73 -0.52
N ARG A 40 11.78 15.78 -1.58
CA ARG A 40 10.68 16.76 -1.73
C ARG A 40 9.29 16.18 -1.49
N CYS A 41 9.14 15.09 -0.71
CA CYS A 41 7.81 14.52 -0.45
C CYS A 41 6.94 15.46 0.38
N ILE A 42 7.50 15.96 1.50
CA ILE A 42 6.84 16.95 2.36
C ILE A 42 7.09 18.36 1.81
N TYR A 43 8.31 18.86 1.98
CA TYR A 43 8.72 20.21 1.59
C TYR A 43 8.89 20.31 0.06
N GLY A 44 8.11 21.19 -0.57
CA GLY A 44 8.05 21.30 -2.04
C GLY A 44 7.20 20.21 -2.71
N GLY A 45 6.59 19.31 -1.92
CA GLY A 45 5.65 18.29 -2.36
C GLY A 45 4.25 18.63 -1.87
N ILE A 46 3.82 18.04 -0.75
CA ILE A 46 2.49 18.32 -0.18
C ILE A 46 2.41 19.68 0.54
N TYR A 47 3.55 20.23 0.99
CA TYR A 47 3.65 21.47 1.75
C TYR A 47 4.71 22.42 1.16
N GLU A 48 4.27 23.59 0.71
CA GLU A 48 5.11 24.60 0.07
C GLU A 48 4.55 26.03 0.31
N PRO A 49 4.72 26.59 1.52
CA PRO A 49 4.30 27.97 1.81
C PRO A 49 4.89 28.98 0.84
N GLY A 50 4.05 29.92 0.37
CA GLY A 50 4.46 30.98 -0.56
C GLY A 50 4.41 30.58 -2.04
N ASN A 51 4.14 29.31 -2.38
CA ASN A 51 3.83 28.92 -3.74
C ASN A 51 2.43 29.42 -4.15
N PRO A 52 2.22 29.98 -5.37
CA PRO A 52 0.91 30.44 -5.82
C PRO A 52 -0.19 29.37 -5.88
N LEU A 53 0.19 28.09 -5.86
CA LEU A 53 -0.71 26.94 -5.87
C LEU A 53 -0.96 26.39 -4.46
N SER A 54 -0.42 27.03 -3.43
CA SER A 54 -0.65 26.67 -2.03
C SER A 54 -1.80 27.46 -1.41
N ASP A 55 -2.54 26.82 -0.50
CA ASP A 55 -3.54 27.50 0.33
C ASP A 55 -2.90 28.34 1.45
N GLU A 56 -3.73 28.94 2.31
CA GLU A 56 -3.26 29.75 3.44
C GLU A 56 -2.49 28.97 4.50
N HIS A 57 -2.61 27.65 4.52
CA HIS A 57 -1.85 26.76 5.39
C HIS A 57 -0.52 26.32 4.78
N GLY A 58 -0.30 26.62 3.49
CA GLY A 58 0.88 26.23 2.73
C GLY A 58 0.73 24.87 2.04
N TYR A 59 -0.47 24.27 2.00
CA TYR A 59 -0.69 23.00 1.30
C TYR A 59 -0.90 23.21 -0.19
N ARG A 60 -0.22 22.43 -1.02
CA ARG A 60 -0.37 22.47 -2.47
C ARG A 60 -1.77 21.98 -2.89
N THR A 61 -2.61 22.90 -3.35
CA THR A 61 -4.03 22.65 -3.67
C THR A 61 -4.22 21.81 -4.94
N ASP A 62 -3.29 21.92 -5.89
CA ASP A 62 -3.24 21.09 -7.09
C ASP A 62 -2.83 19.65 -6.76
N VAL A 63 -1.89 19.45 -5.82
CA VAL A 63 -1.55 18.13 -5.27
C VAL A 63 -2.76 17.52 -4.55
N LEU A 64 -3.40 18.26 -3.65
CA LEU A 64 -4.64 17.82 -2.97
C LEU A 64 -5.72 17.40 -3.98
N SER A 65 -5.91 18.20 -5.03
CA SER A 65 -6.90 17.92 -6.08
C SER A 65 -6.60 16.63 -6.83
N ALA A 66 -5.34 16.39 -7.20
CA ALA A 66 -4.94 15.15 -7.84
C ALA A 66 -5.14 13.95 -6.91
N LEU A 67 -4.67 14.02 -5.66
CA LEU A 67 -4.77 12.91 -4.71
C LEU A 67 -6.22 12.53 -4.37
N ARG A 68 -7.16 13.49 -4.40
CA ARG A 68 -8.60 13.21 -4.26
C ARG A 68 -9.14 12.30 -5.37
N GLU A 69 -8.52 12.28 -6.55
CA GLU A 69 -8.91 11.36 -7.63
C GLU A 69 -8.63 9.89 -7.29
N LEU A 70 -7.62 9.59 -6.47
CA LEU A 70 -7.20 8.21 -6.15
C LEU A 70 -8.04 7.54 -5.05
N ASP A 71 -9.03 8.23 -4.47
CA ASP A 71 -9.82 7.72 -3.35
C ASP A 71 -8.98 7.03 -2.24
N ILE A 72 -7.87 7.67 -1.85
CA ILE A 72 -6.92 7.14 -0.85
C ILE A 72 -7.62 6.99 0.52
N PRO A 73 -7.54 5.81 1.17
CA PRO A 73 -8.19 5.58 2.46
C PRO A 73 -7.25 5.73 3.67
N VAL A 74 -5.94 5.60 3.49
CA VAL A 74 -4.95 5.66 4.57
C VAL A 74 -3.62 6.21 4.04
N ILE A 75 -2.91 7.02 4.82
CA ILE A 75 -1.57 7.50 4.47
C ILE A 75 -0.61 7.28 5.65
N ARG A 76 0.54 6.63 5.36
CA ARG A 76 1.63 6.38 6.30
C ARG A 76 2.52 7.62 6.47
N TYR A 77 2.92 7.92 7.71
CA TYR A 77 3.74 9.09 8.12
C TYR A 77 4.47 8.79 9.44
N PRO A 78 5.55 9.48 9.86
CA PRO A 78 6.35 10.50 9.17
C PRO A 78 7.44 9.91 8.28
N GLY A 79 7.49 8.59 8.14
CA GLY A 79 8.53 7.99 7.35
C GLY A 79 8.61 6.49 7.42
N GLY A 80 9.63 6.06 6.71
CA GLY A 80 10.39 4.85 6.89
C GLY A 80 11.61 5.22 7.72
N ASN A 81 12.79 5.31 7.13
CA ASN A 81 14.06 5.48 7.85
C ASN A 81 14.11 6.75 8.73
N PHE A 82 13.50 7.86 8.27
CA PHE A 82 13.40 9.12 9.00
C PHE A 82 12.92 8.95 10.46
N VAL A 83 11.95 8.05 10.68
CA VAL A 83 11.29 7.94 11.99
C VAL A 83 12.21 7.41 13.09
N ALA A 84 13.31 6.73 12.74
CA ALA A 84 14.22 6.13 13.70
C ALA A 84 15.00 7.16 14.55
N THR A 85 14.98 8.43 14.16
CA THR A 85 15.62 9.54 14.89
C THR A 85 14.66 10.70 15.15
N TYR A 86 13.40 10.57 14.76
CA TYR A 86 12.39 11.60 14.90
C TYR A 86 11.79 11.65 16.32
N HIS A 87 11.82 12.83 16.94
CA HIS A 87 11.16 13.09 18.21
C HIS A 87 9.89 13.91 17.95
N TRP A 88 8.71 13.28 18.02
CA TRP A 88 7.44 13.87 17.58
C TRP A 88 7.10 15.22 18.23
N GLN A 89 7.59 15.45 19.45
CA GLN A 89 7.41 16.70 20.19
C GLN A 89 8.07 17.89 19.50
N ASP A 90 9.13 17.66 18.70
CA ASP A 90 9.78 18.71 17.92
C ASP A 90 8.85 19.21 16.80
N GLY A 91 7.84 18.42 16.39
CA GLY A 91 6.89 18.73 15.31
C GLY A 91 5.49 19.17 15.78
N VAL A 92 5.32 19.65 17.01
CA VAL A 92 4.03 20.16 17.51
C VAL A 92 4.17 21.52 18.19
N GLY A 93 3.06 22.24 18.35
CA GLY A 93 3.05 23.58 18.94
C GLY A 93 3.50 24.67 17.97
N PRO A 94 3.77 25.91 18.44
CA PRO A 94 4.06 27.04 17.56
C PRO A 94 5.34 26.81 16.74
N LYS A 95 5.26 26.97 15.42
CA LYS A 95 6.35 26.66 14.46
C LYS A 95 7.65 27.40 14.79
N GLU A 96 7.56 28.64 15.25
CA GLU A 96 8.71 29.47 15.63
C GLU A 96 9.53 28.92 16.81
N ASN A 97 8.97 27.98 17.58
CA ASN A 97 9.66 27.34 18.71
C ASN A 97 10.16 25.93 18.36
N ARG A 98 9.87 25.43 17.16
CA ARG A 98 10.26 24.07 16.75
C ARG A 98 11.74 24.05 16.34
N PRO A 99 12.53 23.07 16.81
CA PRO A 99 13.95 23.03 16.51
C PRO A 99 14.19 22.42 15.13
N SER A 100 15.19 22.95 14.41
CA SER A 100 15.76 22.22 13.27
C SER A 100 16.66 21.10 13.76
N ARG A 101 16.59 19.92 13.12
CA ARG A 101 17.37 18.73 13.49
C ARG A 101 18.18 18.22 12.30
N PRO A 102 19.37 17.64 12.54
CA PRO A 102 20.02 16.83 11.52
C PRO A 102 19.14 15.60 11.24
N GLU A 103 18.80 15.40 9.98
CA GLU A 103 18.12 14.21 9.50
C GLU A 103 19.21 13.21 9.06
N LEU A 104 19.24 12.03 9.68
CA LEU A 104 20.38 11.11 9.58
C LEU A 104 20.23 10.05 8.48
N ALA A 105 19.01 9.73 8.06
CA ALA A 105 18.76 8.69 7.06
C ALA A 105 19.06 9.18 5.63
N TRP A 106 18.71 10.42 5.34
CA TRP A 106 18.77 11.04 4.01
C TRP A 106 19.73 12.23 3.96
N GLY A 107 20.31 12.63 5.09
CA GLY A 107 21.39 13.62 5.16
C GLY A 107 20.93 15.08 5.04
N ALA A 108 19.66 15.35 5.34
CA ALA A 108 19.05 16.67 5.27
C ALA A 108 19.04 17.41 6.63
N VAL A 109 18.50 18.63 6.63
CA VAL A 109 18.10 19.33 7.85
C VAL A 109 16.58 19.33 7.91
N GLU A 110 16.01 18.69 8.93
CA GLU A 110 14.57 18.71 9.19
C GLU A 110 14.20 19.98 9.94
N THR A 111 13.31 20.79 9.38
CA THR A 111 12.89 22.07 9.99
C THR A 111 11.81 21.92 11.04
N ASN A 112 11.07 20.80 11.00
CA ASN A 112 9.87 20.49 11.78
C ASN A 112 8.70 21.47 11.56
N GLU A 113 8.70 22.23 10.46
CA GLU A 113 7.56 23.09 10.12
C GLU A 113 6.29 22.30 9.82
N PHE A 114 6.43 21.07 9.34
CA PHE A 114 5.33 20.13 9.10
C PHE A 114 5.46 18.94 10.04
N GLY A 115 4.55 18.82 11.01
CA GLY A 115 4.58 17.75 11.99
C GLY A 115 3.23 17.07 12.17
N THR A 116 2.98 16.54 13.37
CA THR A 116 1.75 15.75 13.65
C THR A 116 0.49 16.56 13.37
N ASP A 117 0.43 17.81 13.87
CA ASP A 117 -0.76 18.64 13.75
C ASP A 117 -1.02 19.06 12.29
N GLU A 118 0.03 19.44 11.55
CA GLU A 118 -0.09 19.78 10.13
C GLU A 118 -0.49 18.57 9.28
N PHE A 119 0.05 17.38 9.55
CA PHE A 119 -0.34 16.16 8.83
C PHE A 119 -1.81 15.81 9.07
N MET A 120 -2.26 15.87 10.32
CA MET A 120 -3.65 15.59 10.66
C MET A 120 -4.61 16.59 10.00
N HIS A 121 -4.24 17.87 9.97
CA HIS A 121 -5.03 18.88 9.29
C HIS A 121 -5.01 18.69 7.76
N TRP A 122 -3.86 18.39 7.17
CA TRP A 122 -3.74 18.09 5.74
C TRP A 122 -4.62 16.90 5.33
N LEU A 123 -4.66 15.83 6.13
CA LEU A 123 -5.58 14.70 5.90
C LEU A 123 -7.06 15.12 6.00
N SER A 124 -7.40 16.02 6.91
CA SER A 124 -8.77 16.57 7.01
C SER A 124 -9.15 17.32 5.73
N VAL A 125 -8.26 18.17 5.22
CA VAL A 125 -8.47 18.89 3.95
C VAL A 125 -8.56 17.90 2.79
N LEU A 126 -7.66 16.93 2.69
CA LEU A 126 -7.71 15.88 1.66
C LEU A 126 -9.03 15.09 1.67
N SER A 127 -9.65 14.96 2.84
CA SER A 127 -10.91 14.24 3.06
C SER A 127 -12.16 15.03 2.73
N GLU A 128 -12.07 16.32 2.42
CA GLU A 128 -13.23 17.14 2.08
C GLU A 128 -14.02 16.54 0.91
N GLY A 129 -15.34 16.41 1.10
CA GLY A 129 -16.24 15.80 0.11
C GLY A 129 -16.27 14.27 0.12
N LYS A 130 -15.50 13.59 0.99
CA LYS A 130 -15.56 12.14 1.16
C LYS A 130 -16.52 11.71 2.27
N GLU A 131 -17.11 10.52 2.11
CA GLU A 131 -17.91 9.88 3.16
C GLU A 131 -17.05 9.44 4.36
N LYS A 132 -15.82 9.02 4.09
CA LYS A 132 -14.84 8.60 5.09
C LYS A 132 -13.59 9.46 4.98
N ARG A 133 -13.02 9.83 6.13
CA ARG A 133 -11.71 10.50 6.16
C ARG A 133 -10.62 9.57 5.63
N VAL A 134 -9.54 10.16 5.14
CA VAL A 134 -8.26 9.48 4.96
C VAL A 134 -7.66 9.26 6.34
N GLU A 135 -7.40 8.00 6.68
CA GLU A 135 -6.89 7.61 7.98
C GLU A 135 -5.38 7.90 8.10
N PRO A 136 -4.91 8.43 9.24
CA PRO A 136 -3.48 8.47 9.55
C PRO A 136 -2.97 7.05 9.91
N TYR A 137 -1.79 6.73 9.38
CA TYR A 137 -0.99 5.60 9.81
C TYR A 137 0.38 6.10 10.30
N PHE A 138 0.63 6.06 11.60
CA PHE A 138 1.89 6.54 12.17
C PHE A 138 2.91 5.44 12.40
N ALA A 139 4.20 5.76 12.28
CA ALA A 139 5.28 4.89 12.74
C ALA A 139 5.92 5.46 14.01
N PHE A 140 6.21 4.61 14.99
CA PHE A 140 6.96 5.02 16.18
C PHE A 140 8.47 5.05 15.93
N ASN A 141 9.17 5.96 16.61
CA ASN A 141 10.61 5.94 16.68
C ASN A 141 11.10 4.75 17.55
N PHE A 142 11.55 3.68 16.89
CA PHE A 142 12.15 2.52 17.55
C PHE A 142 13.68 2.57 17.64
N GLY A 143 14.32 3.53 16.97
CA GLY A 143 15.75 3.75 17.02
C GLY A 143 16.14 4.48 18.31
N THR A 144 16.13 5.81 18.27
CA THR A 144 16.51 6.67 19.40
C THR A 144 15.38 6.95 20.39
N GLY A 145 14.13 6.65 20.00
CA GLY A 145 12.93 6.94 20.78
C GLY A 145 12.68 5.99 21.95
N THR A 146 11.87 6.45 22.89
CA THR A 146 11.51 5.73 24.12
C THR A 146 10.04 5.32 24.17
N MET A 147 9.72 4.34 25.03
CA MET A 147 8.34 3.94 25.33
C MET A 147 7.52 5.12 25.86
N GLU A 148 8.14 5.97 26.68
CA GLU A 148 7.49 7.14 27.26
C GLU A 148 7.04 8.11 26.16
N GLU A 149 7.91 8.38 25.19
CA GLU A 149 7.55 9.21 24.04
C GLU A 149 6.44 8.60 23.19
N ALA A 150 6.44 7.29 22.99
CA ALA A 150 5.38 6.60 22.24
C ALA A 150 4.02 6.68 22.94
N LEU A 151 3.97 6.43 24.26
CA LEU A 151 2.76 6.57 25.07
C LEU A 151 2.28 8.02 25.09
N ALA A 152 3.20 8.97 25.21
CA ALA A 152 2.91 10.39 25.15
C ALA A 152 2.30 10.80 23.81
N TRP A 153 2.79 10.27 22.69
CA TRP A 153 2.26 10.58 21.37
C TRP A 153 0.84 10.03 21.16
N VAL A 154 0.58 8.80 21.62
CA VAL A 154 -0.76 8.22 21.62
C VAL A 154 -1.69 9.03 22.53
N GLU A 155 -1.26 9.44 23.72
CA GLU A 155 -2.05 10.30 24.60
C GLU A 155 -2.33 11.66 23.94
N TYR A 156 -1.34 12.27 23.30
CA TYR A 156 -1.50 13.51 22.55
C TYR A 156 -2.57 13.34 21.46
N CYS A 157 -2.48 12.28 20.66
CA CYS A 157 -3.39 12.05 19.54
C CYS A 157 -4.80 11.63 19.96
N ASN A 158 -4.93 10.72 20.93
CA ASN A 158 -6.19 10.01 21.21
C ASN A 158 -6.77 10.35 22.60
N GLY A 159 -6.01 11.02 23.46
CA GLY A 159 -6.41 11.30 24.84
C GLY A 159 -7.65 12.20 24.93
N THR A 160 -8.63 11.75 25.70
CA THR A 160 -9.88 12.49 26.01
C THR A 160 -9.92 13.00 27.44
N LYS A 161 -9.06 12.50 28.33
CA LYS A 161 -9.04 12.85 29.74
C LYS A 161 -8.34 14.20 29.98
N ASP A 162 -8.44 14.70 31.21
CA ASP A 162 -7.65 15.83 31.70
C ASP A 162 -6.26 15.35 32.10
N THR A 163 -5.41 15.13 31.09
CA THR A 163 -4.04 14.64 31.23
C THR A 163 -3.08 15.50 30.41
N TYR A 164 -1.79 15.45 30.73
CA TYR A 164 -0.81 16.42 30.26
C TYR A 164 -0.75 16.51 28.73
N TYR A 165 -0.58 15.40 28.01
CA TYR A 165 -0.41 15.43 26.55
C TYR A 165 -1.73 15.66 25.82
N ALA A 166 -2.84 15.18 26.35
CA ALA A 166 -4.17 15.55 25.84
C ALA A 166 -4.41 17.08 25.97
N ASN A 167 -4.01 17.69 27.10
CA ASN A 167 -4.11 19.13 27.29
C ASN A 167 -3.10 19.92 26.45
N LEU A 168 -1.92 19.35 26.17
CA LEU A 168 -0.97 19.94 25.25
C LEU A 168 -1.57 20.04 23.84
N ARG A 169 -2.22 18.98 23.34
CA ARG A 169 -2.95 19.00 22.06
C ARG A 169 -4.01 20.11 22.04
N ARG A 170 -4.83 20.20 23.10
CA ARG A 170 -5.84 21.27 23.25
C ARG A 170 -5.21 22.66 23.23
N LYS A 171 -4.10 22.85 23.95
CA LYS A 171 -3.35 24.10 23.99
C LYS A 171 -2.79 24.48 22.62
N ASN A 172 -2.39 23.49 21.82
CA ASN A 172 -1.89 23.68 20.46
C ASN A 172 -3.02 23.96 19.44
N GLY A 173 -4.28 24.09 19.87
CA GLY A 173 -5.41 24.48 19.02
C GLY A 173 -6.31 23.32 18.57
N HIS A 174 -6.06 22.11 19.06
CA HIS A 174 -6.78 20.90 18.62
C HIS A 174 -7.58 20.28 19.78
N PRO A 175 -8.81 20.77 20.05
CA PRO A 175 -9.57 20.37 21.24
C PRO A 175 -9.95 18.88 21.24
N GLU A 176 -10.44 18.40 20.10
CA GLU A 176 -10.88 17.02 19.92
C GLU A 176 -9.70 16.06 19.65
N PRO A 177 -9.79 14.79 20.08
CA PRO A 177 -8.78 13.79 19.73
C PRO A 177 -8.80 13.49 18.23
N TYR A 178 -7.61 13.23 17.67
CA TYR A 178 -7.43 12.79 16.30
C TYR A 178 -7.92 11.35 16.07
N ASN A 179 -7.95 10.52 17.12
CA ASN A 179 -8.37 9.12 17.06
C ASN A 179 -7.58 8.31 16.00
N VAL A 180 -6.25 8.42 16.06
CA VAL A 180 -5.32 7.69 15.21
C VAL A 180 -5.39 6.21 15.55
N LYS A 181 -5.73 5.40 14.54
CA LYS A 181 -5.92 3.97 14.70
C LYS A 181 -4.66 3.16 14.41
N TYR A 182 -3.95 3.44 13.32
CA TYR A 182 -2.88 2.59 12.81
C TYR A 182 -1.50 3.06 13.29
N TRP A 183 -0.73 2.16 13.90
CA TRP A 183 0.60 2.47 14.44
C TRP A 183 1.63 1.37 14.19
N ALA A 184 2.73 1.71 13.51
CA ALA A 184 3.85 0.82 13.24
C ALA A 184 4.80 0.80 14.42
N LEU A 185 5.21 -0.39 14.84
CA LEU A 185 6.22 -0.59 15.86
C LEU A 185 7.62 -0.48 15.24
N GLY A 186 7.99 0.73 14.79
CA GLY A 186 9.27 1.03 14.13
C GLY A 186 9.21 0.97 12.61
N ASN A 187 10.39 1.06 11.99
CA ASN A 187 10.60 0.90 10.54
C ASN A 187 11.87 0.08 10.31
N GLU A 188 11.83 -0.89 9.38
CA GLU A 188 12.96 -1.69 8.89
C GLU A 188 14.10 -1.96 9.90
N MET A 189 13.76 -2.35 11.13
CA MET A 189 14.74 -2.46 12.23
C MET A 189 15.78 -3.57 12.01
N TRP A 190 15.62 -4.36 10.94
CA TRP A 190 16.53 -5.40 10.49
C TRP A 190 17.66 -4.87 9.58
N GLY A 191 17.45 -3.74 8.91
CA GLY A 191 18.36 -3.22 7.89
C GLY A 191 19.64 -2.61 8.51
N PRO A 192 20.85 -2.92 7.99
CA PRO A 192 22.10 -2.36 8.53
C PRO A 192 22.25 -0.85 8.34
N TRP A 193 21.47 -0.23 7.44
CA TRP A 193 21.39 1.22 7.27
C TRP A 193 20.58 1.91 8.36
N GLN A 194 19.71 1.18 9.07
CA GLN A 194 18.72 1.77 9.95
C GLN A 194 19.33 2.20 11.29
N VAL A 195 19.02 3.41 11.73
CA VAL A 195 19.47 3.89 13.04
C VAL A 195 18.81 3.07 14.15
N GLY A 196 19.64 2.51 15.03
CA GLY A 196 19.16 1.63 16.10
C GLY A 196 18.75 0.24 15.63
N GLN A 197 19.32 -0.25 14.52
CA GLN A 197 19.20 -1.62 14.05
C GLN A 197 19.26 -2.66 15.19
N MET A 198 18.41 -3.68 15.10
CA MET A 198 18.24 -4.72 16.12
C MET A 198 18.33 -6.10 15.49
N THR A 199 18.69 -7.11 16.28
CA THR A 199 18.39 -8.50 15.92
C THR A 199 16.89 -8.78 16.04
N ALA A 200 16.39 -9.82 15.38
CA ALA A 200 14.97 -10.18 15.40
C ALA A 200 14.45 -10.43 16.82
N ASN A 201 15.26 -11.03 17.70
CA ASN A 201 14.88 -11.30 19.09
C ASN A 201 14.82 -10.03 19.94
N GLU A 202 15.77 -9.11 19.77
CA GLU A 202 15.76 -7.82 20.48
C GLU A 202 14.56 -6.97 20.07
N TYR A 203 14.30 -6.91 18.76
CA TYR A 203 13.12 -6.25 18.21
C TYR A 203 11.83 -6.87 18.77
N ALA A 204 11.67 -8.19 18.66
CA ALA A 204 10.47 -8.88 19.13
C ALA A 204 10.22 -8.67 20.64
N HIS A 205 11.28 -8.69 21.45
CA HIS A 205 11.18 -8.39 22.87
C HIS A 205 10.70 -6.96 23.11
N LYS A 206 11.31 -5.95 22.46
CA LYS A 206 10.92 -4.54 22.58
C LYS A 206 9.48 -4.32 22.11
N ALA A 207 9.14 -4.79 20.91
CA ALA A 207 7.81 -4.68 20.30
C ALA A 207 6.73 -5.29 21.20
N THR A 208 6.99 -6.46 21.81
CA THR A 208 6.04 -7.09 22.74
C THR A 208 5.75 -6.22 23.97
N GLN A 209 6.78 -5.60 24.57
CA GLN A 209 6.56 -4.73 25.73
C GLN A 209 5.83 -3.45 25.33
N TRP A 210 6.17 -2.88 24.16
CA TRP A 210 5.52 -1.68 23.64
C TRP A 210 4.05 -1.93 23.35
N ALA A 211 3.73 -3.01 22.64
CA ALA A 211 2.37 -3.37 22.31
C ALA A 211 1.48 -3.53 23.56
N LYS A 212 1.99 -4.13 24.64
CA LYS A 212 1.27 -4.25 25.91
C LYS A 212 0.94 -2.89 26.51
N ALA A 213 1.93 -2.01 26.64
CA ALA A 213 1.74 -0.69 27.24
C ALA A 213 0.78 0.17 26.40
N LEU A 214 0.96 0.17 25.08
CA LEU A 214 0.12 0.90 24.13
C LEU A 214 -1.33 0.43 24.18
N LYS A 215 -1.58 -0.88 24.16
CA LYS A 215 -2.94 -1.45 24.24
C LYS A 215 -3.61 -1.25 25.62
N LEU A 216 -2.82 -1.08 26.68
CA LEU A 216 -3.35 -0.70 28.00
C LEU A 216 -3.78 0.76 28.05
N LEU A 217 -3.04 1.65 27.39
CA LEU A 217 -3.39 3.05 27.23
C LEU A 217 -4.63 3.22 26.33
N ASP A 218 -4.61 2.59 25.16
CA ASP A 218 -5.68 2.61 24.17
C ASP A 218 -5.85 1.23 23.52
N PRO A 219 -6.89 0.46 23.89
CA PRO A 219 -7.11 -0.88 23.32
C PRO A 219 -7.64 -0.85 21.88
N SER A 220 -8.03 0.31 21.36
CA SER A 220 -8.58 0.46 20.00
C SER A 220 -7.52 0.56 18.91
N LEU A 221 -6.25 0.74 19.29
CA LEU A 221 -5.13 0.82 18.35
C LEU A 221 -5.03 -0.44 17.50
N CYS A 222 -4.65 -0.28 16.24
CA CYS A 222 -4.19 -1.32 15.35
C CYS A 222 -2.66 -1.23 15.29
N LEU A 223 -1.97 -2.21 15.86
CA LEU A 223 -0.51 -2.24 15.91
C LEU A 223 0.05 -3.09 14.78
N ILE A 224 1.03 -2.56 14.07
CA ILE A 224 1.69 -3.19 12.92
C ILE A 224 3.13 -3.55 13.31
N LEU A 225 3.49 -4.82 13.22
CA LEU A 225 4.88 -5.27 13.39
C LEU A 225 5.74 -4.84 12.21
N CYS A 226 7.01 -4.57 12.47
CA CYS A 226 8.04 -4.40 11.45
C CYS A 226 8.53 -5.78 10.98
N GLY A 227 8.07 -6.23 9.82
CA GLY A 227 8.68 -7.37 9.12
C GLY A 227 9.79 -6.94 8.17
N GLN A 228 10.20 -7.90 7.35
CA GLN A 228 11.17 -7.72 6.26
C GLN A 228 10.44 -7.93 4.92
N GLU A 229 10.76 -8.98 4.18
CA GLU A 229 10.24 -9.22 2.82
C GLU A 229 9.11 -10.25 2.82
N GLY A 230 8.74 -10.81 3.98
CA GLY A 230 7.75 -11.88 4.10
C GLY A 230 8.29 -13.27 3.78
N LEU A 231 9.61 -13.39 3.60
CA LEU A 231 10.31 -14.60 3.19
C LEU A 231 11.46 -14.97 4.12
N SER A 232 11.74 -14.15 5.15
CA SER A 232 12.96 -14.28 5.93
C SER A 232 12.72 -14.90 7.31
N THR A 233 13.82 -15.32 7.95
CA THR A 233 13.79 -15.78 9.33
C THR A 233 13.49 -14.67 10.33
N TRP A 234 13.69 -13.40 9.95
CA TRP A 234 13.23 -12.24 10.72
C TRP A 234 11.70 -12.30 10.86
N ASP A 235 10.98 -12.40 9.74
CA ASP A 235 9.51 -12.43 9.71
C ASP A 235 8.96 -13.52 10.64
N TRP A 236 9.49 -14.73 10.51
CA TRP A 236 9.12 -15.85 11.39
C TRP A 236 9.40 -15.56 12.88
N THR A 237 10.59 -15.05 13.20
CA THR A 237 11.02 -14.82 14.59
C THR A 237 10.17 -13.75 15.27
N VAL A 238 9.86 -12.66 14.58
CA VAL A 238 9.07 -11.57 15.15
C VAL A 238 7.59 -11.95 15.29
N LEU A 239 7.02 -12.63 14.28
CA LEU A 239 5.66 -13.16 14.33
C LEU A 239 5.48 -14.14 15.48
N SER A 240 6.34 -15.17 15.57
CA SER A 240 6.24 -16.22 16.59
C SER A 240 6.25 -15.68 18.02
N GLN A 241 6.89 -14.55 18.27
CA GLN A 241 6.96 -13.94 19.61
C GLN A 241 5.87 -12.90 19.86
N CYS A 242 5.43 -12.17 18.83
CA CYS A 242 4.58 -10.98 19.00
C CYS A 242 3.10 -11.19 18.61
N ILE A 243 2.74 -12.30 17.95
CA ILE A 243 1.43 -12.51 17.30
C ILE A 243 0.19 -12.26 18.19
N LYS A 244 0.34 -12.39 19.51
CA LYS A 244 -0.77 -12.16 20.48
C LYS A 244 -1.10 -10.68 20.69
N PHE A 245 -0.19 -9.78 20.35
CA PHE A 245 -0.25 -8.38 20.77
C PHE A 245 -0.42 -7.39 19.62
N VAL A 246 -0.44 -7.90 18.39
CA VAL A 246 -0.46 -7.08 17.16
C VAL A 246 -1.58 -7.49 16.21
N ASP A 247 -1.94 -6.57 15.34
CA ASP A 247 -3.09 -6.69 14.44
C ASP A 247 -2.65 -6.91 12.98
N MET A 248 -1.47 -6.40 12.61
CA MET A 248 -0.87 -6.64 11.30
C MET A 248 0.64 -6.91 11.38
N HIS A 249 1.19 -7.49 10.33
CA HIS A 249 2.63 -7.68 10.13
C HIS A 249 3.07 -7.01 8.82
N SER A 250 4.04 -6.11 8.90
CA SER A 250 4.53 -5.38 7.73
C SER A 250 5.42 -6.25 6.86
N ILE A 251 5.36 -6.08 5.54
CA ILE A 251 6.37 -6.59 4.61
C ILE A 251 6.65 -5.53 3.54
N HIS A 252 7.92 -5.43 3.15
CA HIS A 252 8.43 -4.39 2.28
C HIS A 252 9.11 -5.03 1.08
N MET A 253 8.90 -4.48 -0.12
CA MET A 253 9.58 -4.96 -1.32
C MET A 253 9.52 -3.92 -2.43
N TYR A 254 10.69 -3.63 -2.99
CA TYR A 254 10.84 -2.84 -4.21
C TYR A 254 11.44 -3.71 -5.30
N VAL A 255 10.98 -3.53 -6.53
CA VAL A 255 11.49 -4.27 -7.69
C VAL A 255 11.74 -3.33 -8.85
N ALA A 256 12.81 -3.58 -9.60
CA ALA A 256 13.08 -2.88 -10.85
C ALA A 256 14.02 -3.68 -11.73
N SER A 257 13.83 -3.60 -13.05
CA SER A 257 14.76 -4.13 -14.04
C SER A 257 14.75 -3.27 -15.30
N PRO A 258 15.91 -3.07 -15.96
CA PRO A 258 15.96 -2.42 -17.28
C PRO A 258 15.34 -3.26 -18.40
N ASN A 259 15.09 -4.56 -18.17
CA ASN A 259 14.45 -5.46 -19.12
C ASN A 259 12.92 -5.50 -18.88
N HIS A 260 12.13 -5.28 -19.92
CA HIS A 260 10.68 -5.08 -19.76
C HIS A 260 9.93 -6.29 -19.16
N PRO A 261 10.01 -7.51 -19.73
CA PRO A 261 9.37 -8.68 -19.11
C PRO A 261 9.79 -8.91 -17.65
N GLN A 262 11.08 -8.78 -17.34
CA GLN A 262 11.58 -8.87 -15.97
C GLN A 262 10.93 -7.82 -15.06
N ASN A 263 10.89 -6.56 -15.51
CA ASN A 263 10.36 -5.44 -14.74
C ASN A 263 8.86 -5.58 -14.47
N ALA A 264 8.07 -5.85 -15.51
CA ALA A 264 6.63 -5.92 -15.39
C ALA A 264 6.14 -7.17 -14.63
N LEU A 265 6.91 -8.27 -14.64
CA LEU A 265 6.57 -9.51 -13.93
C LEU A 265 7.19 -9.62 -12.53
N ALA A 266 8.20 -8.81 -12.21
CA ALA A 266 8.83 -8.82 -10.89
C ALA A 266 7.88 -8.74 -9.69
N PRO A 267 6.77 -7.97 -9.76
CA PRO A 267 5.78 -7.90 -8.67
C PRO A 267 5.16 -9.25 -8.28
N LEU A 268 5.24 -10.29 -9.13
CA LEU A 268 4.81 -11.65 -8.76
C LEU A 268 5.61 -12.24 -7.58
N ALA A 269 6.81 -11.72 -7.29
CA ALA A 269 7.55 -12.05 -6.08
C ALA A 269 6.78 -11.71 -4.79
N ALA A 270 6.01 -10.62 -4.81
CA ALA A 270 5.18 -10.23 -3.68
C ALA A 270 4.04 -11.21 -3.43
N GLU A 271 3.52 -11.86 -4.47
CA GLU A 271 2.48 -12.88 -4.30
C GLU A 271 3.02 -14.07 -3.50
N ARG A 272 4.27 -14.49 -3.78
CA ARG A 272 4.94 -15.55 -3.01
C ARG A 272 5.25 -15.11 -1.57
N ALA A 273 5.71 -13.87 -1.39
CA ALA A 273 5.95 -13.30 -0.06
C ALA A 273 4.69 -13.24 0.80
N ILE A 274 3.56 -12.82 0.23
CA ILE A 274 2.27 -12.75 0.93
C ILE A 274 1.81 -14.15 1.35
N GLU A 275 1.89 -15.14 0.45
CA GLU A 275 1.49 -16.51 0.76
C GLU A 275 2.37 -17.14 1.85
N ALA A 276 3.69 -16.93 1.78
CA ALA A 276 4.64 -17.41 2.79
C ALA A 276 4.38 -16.75 4.15
N THR A 277 4.19 -15.44 4.19
CA THR A 277 3.88 -14.69 5.41
C THR A 277 2.55 -15.14 6.01
N ALA A 278 1.52 -15.36 5.18
CA ALA A 278 0.24 -15.88 5.65
C ALA A 278 0.39 -17.24 6.34
N ALA A 279 1.22 -18.13 5.79
CA ALA A 279 1.55 -19.40 6.42
C ALA A 279 2.30 -19.20 7.75
N MET A 280 3.26 -18.28 7.82
CA MET A 280 3.96 -17.95 9.08
C MET A 280 3.01 -17.42 10.14
N ILE A 281 2.05 -16.57 9.76
CA ILE A 281 0.99 -16.06 10.66
C ILE A 281 0.17 -17.23 11.22
N ASP A 282 -0.27 -18.16 10.37
CA ASP A 282 -1.05 -19.33 10.81
C ASP A 282 -0.25 -20.19 11.80
N VAL A 283 1.01 -20.52 11.49
CA VAL A 283 1.87 -21.29 12.39
C VAL A 283 2.09 -20.55 13.71
N ALA A 284 2.42 -19.26 13.67
CA ALA A 284 2.63 -18.45 14.86
C ALA A 284 1.38 -18.44 15.75
N ARG A 285 0.18 -18.27 15.16
CA ARG A 285 -1.10 -18.30 15.90
C ARG A 285 -1.36 -19.66 16.55
N ILE A 286 -1.09 -20.76 15.84
CA ILE A 286 -1.26 -22.14 16.33
C ILE A 286 -0.32 -22.40 17.52
N GLU A 287 0.98 -22.14 17.36
CA GLU A 287 1.97 -22.38 18.42
C GLU A 287 1.70 -21.55 19.67
N ASN A 288 1.23 -20.31 19.47
CA ASN A 288 0.86 -19.41 20.55
C ASN A 288 -0.53 -19.67 21.15
N ARG A 289 -1.30 -20.61 20.60
CA ARG A 289 -2.68 -20.93 21.01
C ARG A 289 -3.58 -19.69 21.02
N VAL A 290 -3.45 -18.84 19.99
CA VAL A 290 -4.29 -17.64 19.83
C VAL A 290 -5.75 -18.08 19.72
N SER A 291 -6.64 -17.49 20.52
CA SER A 291 -8.06 -17.85 20.52
C SER A 291 -8.67 -17.62 19.13
N PRO A 292 -9.54 -18.53 18.63
CA PRO A 292 -10.27 -18.32 17.38
C PRO A 292 -11.21 -17.11 17.39
N LYS A 293 -11.46 -16.51 18.57
CA LYS A 293 -12.24 -15.27 18.72
C LYS A 293 -11.43 -14.02 18.39
N VAL A 294 -10.10 -14.11 18.40
CA VAL A 294 -9.22 -12.99 18.00
C VAL A 294 -9.20 -12.94 16.47
N PRO A 295 -9.49 -11.78 15.86
CA PRO A 295 -9.35 -11.60 14.42
C PRO A 295 -8.00 -12.09 13.92
N GLN A 296 -7.97 -12.54 12.67
CA GLN A 296 -6.73 -12.98 12.06
C GLN A 296 -5.81 -11.77 11.87
N THR A 297 -4.55 -11.92 12.25
CA THR A 297 -3.50 -10.95 11.90
C THR A 297 -3.39 -10.90 10.39
N THR A 298 -3.39 -9.69 9.83
CA THR A 298 -3.29 -9.47 8.38
C THR A 298 -1.92 -8.91 7.99
N ILE A 299 -1.63 -8.89 6.71
CA ILE A 299 -0.38 -8.35 6.18
C ILE A 299 -0.57 -6.88 5.83
N CYS A 300 0.42 -6.06 6.20
CA CYS A 300 0.53 -4.65 5.87
C CYS A 300 1.68 -4.48 4.88
N PHE A 301 1.39 -4.38 3.58
CA PHE A 301 2.44 -4.17 2.57
C PHE A 301 2.73 -2.67 2.44
N ASP A 302 3.29 -2.09 3.49
CA ASP A 302 3.36 -0.63 3.69
C ASP A 302 4.57 0.06 3.05
N GLU A 303 5.38 -0.69 2.32
CA GLU A 303 6.36 -0.18 1.36
C GLU A 303 6.40 -1.08 0.11
N TRP A 304 5.84 -0.57 -0.98
CA TRP A 304 5.96 -1.19 -2.30
C TRP A 304 6.02 -0.12 -3.39
N ASN A 305 6.86 -0.36 -4.40
CA ASN A 305 6.82 0.32 -5.69
C ASN A 305 7.78 -0.33 -6.70
N MET A 306 7.82 0.24 -7.90
CA MET A 306 8.97 0.12 -8.80
C MET A 306 10.05 1.10 -8.33
N TRP A 307 11.22 0.62 -7.91
CA TRP A 307 12.33 1.49 -7.51
C TRP A 307 13.66 0.80 -7.76
N ASP A 308 14.58 1.51 -8.41
CA ASP A 308 15.99 1.16 -8.53
C ASP A 308 16.81 2.23 -7.81
N PRO A 309 17.43 1.92 -6.64
CA PRO A 309 18.28 2.86 -5.91
C PRO A 309 19.46 3.42 -6.72
N ILE A 310 19.85 2.77 -7.83
CA ILE A 310 20.86 3.32 -8.76
C ILE A 310 20.25 4.41 -9.65
N ARG A 311 18.99 4.24 -10.07
CA ARG A 311 18.25 5.21 -10.89
C ARG A 311 17.85 6.45 -10.09
N ALA A 312 17.42 6.24 -8.86
CA ALA A 312 17.00 7.29 -7.93
C ALA A 312 17.57 7.03 -6.53
N PRO A 313 18.81 7.48 -6.26
CA PRO A 313 19.42 7.38 -4.95
C PRO A 313 18.58 8.10 -3.89
N GLY A 314 18.41 7.48 -2.73
CA GLY A 314 17.53 8.03 -1.69
C GLY A 314 18.08 9.30 -1.06
N GLU A 315 19.40 9.35 -0.86
CA GLU A 315 20.17 10.51 -0.38
C GLU A 315 20.12 11.72 -1.33
N GLU A 316 19.74 11.51 -2.60
CA GLU A 316 19.52 12.56 -3.59
C GLU A 316 18.03 12.93 -3.73
N GLY A 317 17.16 12.38 -2.86
CA GLY A 317 15.73 12.66 -2.83
C GLY A 317 14.85 11.66 -3.58
N GLY A 318 15.43 10.61 -4.17
CA GLY A 318 14.66 9.48 -4.71
C GLY A 318 13.71 9.82 -5.87
N GLU A 319 13.99 10.86 -6.66
CA GLU A 319 13.11 11.26 -7.76
C GLU A 319 13.48 10.55 -9.07
N GLU A 320 12.59 9.70 -9.59
CA GLU A 320 12.76 9.01 -10.87
C GLU A 320 11.59 9.26 -11.83
N SER A 321 11.89 9.13 -13.13
CA SER A 321 10.90 9.10 -14.19
C SER A 321 10.45 7.68 -14.48
N TYR A 322 9.14 7.42 -14.33
CA TYR A 322 8.57 6.11 -14.61
C TYR A 322 8.25 5.91 -16.09
N THR A 323 8.58 4.72 -16.58
CA THR A 323 8.28 4.25 -17.94
C THR A 323 6.91 3.57 -18.02
N LEU A 324 6.43 3.26 -19.23
CA LEU A 324 5.27 2.37 -19.39
C LEU A 324 5.55 0.98 -18.81
N SER A 325 6.79 0.47 -18.90
CA SER A 325 7.20 -0.78 -18.26
C SER A 325 6.96 -0.76 -16.74
N ASP A 326 7.29 0.36 -16.09
CA ASP A 326 7.05 0.55 -14.65
C ASP A 326 5.56 0.64 -14.33
N ALA A 327 4.77 1.33 -15.16
CA ALA A 327 3.32 1.39 -15.02
C ALA A 327 2.65 0.00 -15.12
N LEU A 328 3.12 -0.85 -16.02
CA LEU A 328 2.63 -2.23 -16.12
C LEU A 328 3.06 -3.07 -14.91
N GLY A 329 4.27 -2.85 -14.38
CA GLY A 329 4.69 -3.42 -13.09
C GLY A 329 3.76 -3.01 -11.94
N VAL A 330 3.43 -1.72 -11.80
CA VAL A 330 2.46 -1.23 -10.81
C VAL A 330 1.07 -1.88 -11.00
N ALA A 331 0.63 -2.11 -12.25
CA ALA A 331 -0.61 -2.83 -12.49
C ALA A 331 -0.57 -4.29 -12.02
N VAL A 332 0.56 -4.99 -12.21
CA VAL A 332 0.75 -6.36 -11.69
C VAL A 332 0.80 -6.38 -10.16
N TRP A 333 1.47 -5.42 -9.51
CA TRP A 333 1.42 -5.22 -8.05
C TRP A 333 -0.03 -5.15 -7.55
N LEU A 334 -0.84 -4.30 -8.17
CA LEU A 334 -2.23 -4.10 -7.77
C LEU A 334 -3.10 -5.34 -8.05
N ASN A 335 -2.83 -6.08 -9.13
CA ASN A 335 -3.45 -7.38 -9.37
C ASN A 335 -3.10 -8.39 -8.27
N VAL A 336 -1.83 -8.46 -7.84
CA VAL A 336 -1.38 -9.31 -6.73
C VAL A 336 -2.16 -8.99 -5.46
N PHE A 337 -2.28 -7.71 -5.07
CA PHE A 337 -3.04 -7.33 -3.87
C PHE A 337 -4.52 -7.70 -3.94
N VAL A 338 -5.15 -7.54 -5.11
CA VAL A 338 -6.56 -7.96 -5.30
C VAL A 338 -6.71 -9.48 -5.16
N ARG A 339 -5.80 -10.26 -5.77
CA ARG A 339 -5.81 -11.73 -5.68
C ARG A 339 -5.57 -12.22 -4.25
N GLN A 340 -4.68 -11.55 -3.53
CA GLN A 340 -4.25 -11.89 -2.18
C GLN A 340 -5.05 -11.13 -1.09
N SER A 341 -6.16 -10.48 -1.43
CA SER A 341 -7.02 -9.70 -0.53
C SER A 341 -7.49 -10.43 0.73
N ARG A 342 -7.48 -11.77 0.75
CA ARG A 342 -7.74 -12.56 1.95
C ARG A 342 -6.72 -12.30 3.06
N TRP A 343 -5.48 -12.01 2.71
CA TRP A 343 -4.35 -11.91 3.64
C TRP A 343 -3.89 -10.48 3.84
N VAL A 344 -4.05 -9.62 2.83
CA VAL A 344 -3.60 -8.23 2.86
C VAL A 344 -4.65 -7.32 3.48
N GLY A 345 -4.32 -6.73 4.61
CA GLY A 345 -5.17 -5.77 5.33
C GLY A 345 -4.89 -4.32 4.98
N MET A 346 -3.70 -4.01 4.48
CA MET A 346 -3.27 -2.66 4.08
C MET A 346 -2.09 -2.77 3.11
N ALA A 347 -1.95 -1.80 2.21
CA ALA A 347 -0.75 -1.60 1.40
C ALA A 347 -0.57 -0.11 1.13
N ASN A 348 0.68 0.36 1.12
CA ASN A 348 0.99 1.78 0.98
C ASN A 348 2.03 1.99 -0.12
N ILE A 349 1.64 2.65 -1.21
CA ILE A 349 2.58 2.95 -2.28
C ILE A 349 3.63 3.93 -1.79
N ALA A 350 4.89 3.55 -1.94
CA ALA A 350 6.04 4.33 -1.54
C ALA A 350 6.60 5.09 -2.76
N GLN A 351 6.44 6.40 -2.90
CA GLN A 351 5.70 7.33 -2.02
C GLN A 351 4.67 8.18 -2.78
N THR A 352 3.91 8.98 -2.03
CA THR A 352 2.70 9.64 -2.53
C THR A 352 3.00 10.84 -3.42
N VAL A 353 4.09 11.57 -3.18
CA VAL A 353 4.50 12.77 -3.96
C VAL A 353 6.03 12.85 -4.08
N ASN A 354 6.53 13.20 -5.28
CA ASN A 354 7.92 13.40 -5.69
C ASN A 354 8.87 12.19 -5.52
N VAL A 355 9.05 11.72 -4.30
CA VAL A 355 9.96 10.63 -3.95
C VAL A 355 9.36 9.31 -4.44
N ILE A 356 10.01 8.64 -5.39
CA ILE A 356 9.56 7.39 -6.04
C ILE A 356 8.03 7.38 -6.23
N SER A 357 7.50 8.41 -6.87
CA SER A 357 6.07 8.73 -6.76
C SER A 357 5.33 8.73 -8.09
N PRO A 358 4.05 8.30 -8.16
CA PRO A 358 3.22 8.51 -9.34
C PRO A 358 2.90 10.00 -9.62
N LEU A 359 3.15 10.91 -8.67
CA LEU A 359 2.84 12.33 -8.79
C LEU A 359 4.07 13.19 -8.50
N MET A 360 4.45 14.03 -9.47
CA MET A 360 5.54 14.99 -9.31
C MET A 360 4.98 16.41 -9.21
N THR A 361 5.60 17.25 -8.39
CA THR A 361 5.39 18.70 -8.39
C THR A 361 6.44 19.39 -9.24
N THR A 362 6.01 20.40 -9.99
CA THR A 362 6.89 21.40 -10.60
C THR A 362 6.61 22.76 -9.98
N LYS A 363 7.36 23.78 -10.38
CA LYS A 363 7.16 25.16 -9.92
C LYS A 363 5.75 25.66 -10.26
N ASP A 364 5.24 25.29 -11.42
CA ASP A 364 4.02 25.85 -12.00
C ASP A 364 2.83 24.85 -12.00
N GLY A 365 2.99 23.66 -11.39
CA GLY A 365 1.91 22.69 -11.29
C GLY A 365 2.36 21.30 -10.84
N ILE A 366 1.69 20.30 -11.41
CA ILE A 366 1.94 18.87 -11.18
C ILE A 366 2.11 18.11 -12.49
N MET A 367 2.75 16.96 -12.40
CA MET A 367 2.88 15.99 -13.48
C MET A 367 2.51 14.60 -12.98
N LYS A 368 1.51 13.99 -13.63
CA LYS A 368 1.11 12.60 -13.40
C LYS A 368 2.06 11.68 -14.17
N GLN A 369 2.84 10.88 -13.46
CA GLN A 369 3.75 9.90 -14.06
C GLN A 369 2.96 8.76 -14.72
N THR A 370 3.64 7.90 -15.49
CA THR A 370 2.99 6.75 -16.14
C THR A 370 2.30 5.81 -15.13
N THR A 371 2.88 5.67 -13.93
CA THR A 371 2.38 4.84 -12.82
C THR A 371 1.12 5.40 -12.15
N TRP A 372 0.77 6.68 -12.38
CA TRP A 372 -0.49 7.28 -11.91
C TRP A 372 -1.72 6.55 -12.45
N TRP A 373 -1.70 6.16 -13.72
CA TRP A 373 -2.91 5.71 -14.42
C TRP A 373 -3.39 4.32 -13.98
N PRO A 374 -2.51 3.31 -13.82
CA PRO A 374 -2.89 2.08 -13.13
C PRO A 374 -3.42 2.34 -11.72
N LEU A 375 -2.71 3.14 -10.92
CA LEU A 375 -3.12 3.44 -9.54
C LEU A 375 -4.52 4.07 -9.49
N LEU A 376 -4.82 5.03 -10.38
CA LEU A 376 -6.12 5.67 -10.52
C LEU A 376 -7.24 4.67 -10.85
N LEU A 377 -7.03 3.81 -11.83
CA LEU A 377 -8.06 2.85 -12.26
C LEU A 377 -8.37 1.83 -11.16
N TYR A 378 -7.33 1.26 -10.53
CA TYR A 378 -7.52 0.26 -9.48
C TYR A 378 -8.15 0.87 -8.23
N SER A 379 -7.64 2.01 -7.77
CA SER A 379 -8.15 2.67 -6.58
C SER A 379 -9.59 3.15 -6.73
N LYS A 380 -10.07 3.45 -7.94
CA LYS A 380 -11.49 3.76 -8.16
C LYS A 380 -12.36 2.51 -8.28
N TYR A 381 -11.89 1.49 -8.99
CA TYR A 381 -12.79 0.48 -9.57
C TYR A 381 -12.56 -0.96 -9.11
N MET A 382 -11.42 -1.27 -8.50
CA MET A 382 -11.09 -2.63 -8.04
C MET A 382 -11.48 -2.86 -6.57
N ARG A 383 -12.66 -2.36 -6.17
CA ARG A 383 -13.19 -2.46 -4.81
C ARG A 383 -14.32 -3.48 -4.70
N GLY A 384 -14.55 -4.01 -3.50
CA GLY A 384 -15.61 -4.98 -3.22
C GLY A 384 -15.05 -6.37 -2.91
N TYR A 385 -15.48 -7.39 -3.66
CA TYR A 385 -15.08 -8.78 -3.46
C TYR A 385 -14.28 -9.29 -4.64
N THR A 386 -13.12 -9.90 -4.39
CA THR A 386 -12.39 -10.61 -5.45
C THR A 386 -13.22 -11.82 -5.92
N ILE A 387 -13.25 -12.05 -7.22
CA ILE A 387 -14.01 -13.14 -7.85
C ILE A 387 -13.09 -14.13 -8.55
N GLY A 388 -13.56 -15.36 -8.75
CA GLY A 388 -12.79 -16.39 -9.43
C GLY A 388 -12.59 -16.07 -10.90
N VAL A 389 -11.33 -16.09 -11.36
CA VAL A 389 -11.00 -16.01 -12.79
C VAL A 389 -10.02 -17.12 -13.16
N HIS A 390 -10.13 -17.63 -14.37
CA HIS A 390 -9.17 -18.55 -14.95
C HIS A 390 -8.66 -18.01 -16.28
N VAL A 391 -7.35 -17.98 -16.47
CA VAL A 391 -6.71 -17.63 -17.74
C VAL A 391 -5.99 -18.84 -18.32
N ARG A 392 -6.19 -19.07 -19.61
CA ARG A 392 -5.41 -20.01 -20.43
C ARG A 392 -4.65 -19.21 -21.46
N GLY A 393 -3.34 -19.37 -21.53
CA GLY A 393 -2.51 -18.56 -22.42
C GLY A 393 -1.05 -19.00 -22.47
N GLY A 394 -0.26 -18.35 -23.31
CA GLY A 394 1.19 -18.53 -23.31
C GLY A 394 1.82 -17.96 -22.02
N ALA A 395 3.07 -18.31 -21.79
CA ALA A 395 3.86 -17.85 -20.65
C ALA A 395 5.22 -17.30 -21.09
N TYR A 396 5.79 -16.43 -20.26
CA TYR A 396 7.18 -16.05 -20.26
C TYR A 396 7.99 -17.03 -19.40
N ASP A 397 9.02 -17.63 -20.01
CA ASP A 397 9.94 -18.57 -19.35
C ASP A 397 11.37 -18.03 -19.19
N GLY A 398 11.59 -16.76 -19.55
CA GLY A 398 12.89 -16.14 -19.45
C GLY A 398 13.31 -15.86 -18.01
N GLU A 399 14.47 -15.23 -17.86
CA GLU A 399 14.97 -14.80 -16.56
C GLU A 399 14.00 -13.84 -15.88
N THR A 400 13.75 -14.02 -14.59
CA THR A 400 12.92 -13.12 -13.77
C THR A 400 13.78 -12.20 -12.92
N TYR A 401 13.16 -11.13 -12.42
CA TYR A 401 13.70 -10.36 -11.31
C TYR A 401 12.72 -10.41 -10.14
N PRO A 402 13.16 -10.70 -8.90
CA PRO A 402 14.46 -11.29 -8.58
C PRO A 402 14.64 -12.68 -9.26
N PRO A 403 15.89 -13.16 -9.45
CA PRO A 403 16.14 -14.42 -10.16
C PRO A 403 15.46 -15.66 -9.56
N TRP A 404 15.26 -15.69 -8.23
CA TRP A 404 14.63 -16.82 -7.57
C TRP A 404 13.15 -17.00 -7.93
N LEU A 405 12.47 -15.93 -8.38
CA LEU A 405 11.04 -15.96 -8.74
C LEU A 405 10.77 -17.01 -9.83
N GLN A 406 11.67 -17.17 -10.80
CA GLN A 406 11.57 -18.16 -11.88
C GLN A 406 11.34 -19.57 -11.33
N GLY A 407 12.01 -19.93 -10.23
CA GLY A 407 11.88 -21.25 -9.59
C GLY A 407 10.52 -21.50 -8.92
N THR A 408 9.72 -20.46 -8.72
CA THR A 408 8.39 -20.55 -8.10
C THR A 408 7.25 -20.54 -9.12
N LEU A 409 7.55 -20.28 -10.40
CA LEU A 409 6.58 -20.18 -11.49
C LEU A 409 6.62 -21.45 -12.34
N ALA A 410 6.04 -22.54 -11.84
CA ALA A 410 6.12 -23.86 -12.47
C ALA A 410 5.65 -23.90 -13.94
N GLU A 411 4.67 -23.07 -14.30
CA GLU A 411 4.09 -22.96 -15.65
C GLU A 411 4.62 -21.74 -16.42
N GLY A 412 5.66 -21.07 -15.91
CA GLY A 412 6.10 -19.75 -16.36
C GLY A 412 5.15 -18.64 -15.90
N ALA A 413 5.52 -17.38 -16.17
CA ALA A 413 4.67 -16.22 -15.89
C ALA A 413 3.68 -16.01 -17.03
N SER A 414 2.37 -15.93 -16.77
CA SER A 414 1.40 -15.68 -17.84
C SER A 414 1.68 -14.36 -18.56
N TRP A 415 1.57 -14.34 -19.89
CA TRP A 415 1.64 -13.08 -20.65
C TRP A 415 0.47 -12.13 -20.36
N LEU A 416 -0.65 -12.67 -19.84
CA LEU A 416 -1.85 -11.94 -19.47
C LEU A 416 -2.05 -12.09 -17.95
N ASP A 417 -1.46 -11.18 -17.16
CA ASP A 417 -1.67 -11.14 -15.71
C ASP A 417 -3.04 -10.51 -15.41
N ILE A 418 -3.81 -11.15 -14.52
CA ILE A 418 -5.23 -10.82 -14.35
C ILE A 418 -5.69 -10.82 -12.89
N SER A 419 -6.66 -9.95 -12.60
CA SER A 419 -7.50 -10.03 -11.41
C SER A 419 -8.91 -9.48 -11.72
N ALA A 420 -9.90 -9.86 -10.93
CA ALA A 420 -11.25 -9.31 -11.07
C ALA A 420 -11.94 -9.18 -9.71
N CYS A 421 -12.84 -8.21 -9.62
CA CYS A 421 -13.69 -8.02 -8.46
C CYS A 421 -15.13 -7.73 -8.86
N ILE A 422 -16.02 -7.81 -7.87
CA ILE A 422 -17.38 -7.31 -7.96
C ILE A 422 -17.68 -6.38 -6.79
N SER A 423 -18.21 -5.20 -7.11
CA SER A 423 -18.68 -4.23 -6.12
C SER A 423 -20.00 -4.67 -5.49
N GLU A 424 -20.34 -4.11 -4.32
CA GLU A 424 -21.64 -4.37 -3.66
C GLU A 424 -22.84 -3.94 -4.55
N SER A 425 -22.62 -2.97 -5.45
CA SER A 425 -23.59 -2.52 -6.46
C SER A 425 -23.77 -3.46 -7.67
N GLY A 426 -23.06 -4.59 -7.71
CA GLY A 426 -23.12 -5.54 -8.83
C GLY A 426 -22.38 -5.12 -10.08
N THR A 427 -21.45 -4.16 -9.99
CA THR A 427 -20.51 -3.86 -11.09
C THR A 427 -19.31 -4.77 -10.98
N VAL A 428 -19.03 -5.55 -12.03
CA VAL A 428 -17.82 -6.35 -12.18
C VAL A 428 -16.73 -5.49 -12.80
N THR A 429 -15.51 -5.61 -12.29
CA THR A 429 -14.30 -5.04 -12.87
C THR A 429 -13.30 -6.16 -13.13
N LEU A 430 -12.83 -6.30 -14.35
CA LEU A 430 -11.74 -7.20 -14.77
C LEU A 430 -10.55 -6.35 -15.19
N ALA A 431 -9.37 -6.61 -14.62
CA ALA A 431 -8.13 -5.96 -15.02
C ALA A 431 -7.18 -6.98 -15.63
N VAL A 432 -6.65 -6.66 -16.81
CA VAL A 432 -5.75 -7.51 -17.60
C VAL A 432 -4.52 -6.73 -18.00
N VAL A 433 -3.34 -7.23 -17.64
CA VAL A 433 -2.05 -6.69 -18.06
C VAL A 433 -1.46 -7.61 -19.12
N ASN A 434 -1.33 -7.11 -20.35
CA ASN A 434 -0.54 -7.77 -21.37
C ASN A 434 0.93 -7.33 -21.25
N VAL A 435 1.76 -8.25 -20.76
CA VAL A 435 3.18 -8.02 -20.50
C VAL A 435 4.04 -8.27 -21.75
N SER A 436 3.46 -8.75 -22.84
CA SER A 436 4.22 -8.89 -24.09
C SER A 436 4.56 -7.52 -24.65
N GLU A 437 5.84 -7.30 -24.92
CA GLU A 437 6.29 -6.08 -25.60
C GLU A 437 5.79 -6.00 -27.06
N THR A 438 5.53 -7.16 -27.69
CA THR A 438 5.39 -7.27 -29.14
C THR A 438 4.11 -7.93 -29.63
N LYS A 439 3.43 -8.74 -28.81
CA LYS A 439 2.26 -9.53 -29.23
C LYS A 439 0.97 -8.98 -28.62
N ASP A 440 -0.01 -8.75 -29.49
CA ASP A 440 -1.41 -8.62 -29.08
C ASP A 440 -1.99 -10.03 -28.86
N PHE A 441 -2.94 -10.16 -27.94
CA PHE A 441 -3.60 -11.45 -27.68
C PHE A 441 -5.10 -11.35 -27.94
N GLU A 442 -5.55 -11.91 -29.06
CA GLU A 442 -6.96 -12.15 -29.32
C GLU A 442 -7.44 -13.31 -28.44
N THR A 443 -8.36 -13.03 -27.51
CA THR A 443 -8.70 -13.93 -26.40
C THR A 443 -10.18 -14.28 -26.40
N ASP A 444 -10.49 -15.57 -26.24
CA ASP A 444 -11.86 -16.05 -26.04
C ASP A 444 -12.35 -15.67 -24.63
N MET A 445 -13.45 -14.92 -24.55
CA MET A 445 -13.96 -14.37 -23.30
C MET A 445 -15.23 -15.11 -22.83
N GLN A 446 -15.24 -15.60 -21.60
CA GLN A 446 -16.36 -16.31 -20.98
C GLN A 446 -16.73 -15.71 -19.63
N GLY A 447 -18.03 -15.74 -19.29
CA GLY A 447 -18.53 -15.18 -18.03
C GLY A 447 -18.56 -13.64 -17.99
N ILE A 448 -18.55 -13.03 -19.17
CA ILE A 448 -18.60 -11.58 -19.37
C ILE A 448 -20.05 -11.13 -19.65
N GLY A 449 -20.40 -9.90 -19.26
CA GLY A 449 -21.71 -9.29 -19.55
C GLY A 449 -21.74 -8.55 -20.90
N SER A 450 -22.70 -7.64 -21.06
CA SER A 450 -22.80 -6.72 -22.20
C SER A 450 -22.45 -5.27 -21.81
N ASP A 451 -22.37 -4.39 -22.80
CA ASP A 451 -22.22 -2.94 -22.63
C ASP A 451 -21.01 -2.56 -21.77
N ILE A 452 -19.86 -3.10 -22.15
CA ILE A 452 -18.65 -3.10 -21.34
C ILE A 452 -17.88 -1.80 -21.57
N GLU A 453 -17.63 -1.08 -20.48
CA GLU A 453 -16.69 0.04 -20.47
C GLU A 453 -15.27 -0.50 -20.45
N VAL A 454 -14.42 0.00 -21.34
CA VAL A 454 -13.04 -0.45 -21.48
C VAL A 454 -12.10 0.74 -21.31
N PHE A 455 -11.20 0.64 -20.35
CA PHE A 455 -10.15 1.60 -20.06
C PHE A 455 -8.81 0.98 -20.42
N THR A 456 -8.01 1.64 -21.27
CA THR A 456 -6.71 1.13 -21.69
C THR A 456 -5.61 2.13 -21.34
N VAL A 457 -4.55 1.64 -20.70
CA VAL A 457 -3.29 2.37 -20.48
C VAL A 457 -2.21 1.70 -21.32
N THR A 458 -1.63 2.45 -22.25
CA THR A 458 -0.58 1.99 -23.17
C THR A 458 0.16 3.20 -23.75
N GLY A 459 1.19 2.97 -24.56
CA GLY A 459 1.98 4.01 -25.22
C GLY A 459 2.79 3.45 -26.39
N ASP A 460 3.59 4.30 -27.04
CA ASP A 460 4.28 3.93 -28.30
C ASP A 460 5.30 2.79 -28.13
N ASN A 461 5.89 2.66 -26.94
CA ASN A 461 6.79 1.58 -26.55
C ASN A 461 6.92 1.51 -25.01
N VAL A 462 7.50 0.44 -24.49
CA VAL A 462 7.65 0.18 -23.05
C VAL A 462 8.54 1.18 -22.30
N LYS A 463 9.36 1.98 -22.99
CA LYS A 463 10.27 2.98 -22.39
C LYS A 463 9.68 4.39 -22.37
N VAL A 464 8.49 4.60 -22.92
CA VAL A 464 7.88 5.94 -22.93
C VAL A 464 7.62 6.42 -21.51
N VAL A 465 7.89 7.70 -21.26
CA VAL A 465 7.65 8.39 -19.99
C VAL A 465 6.69 9.56 -20.24
N ASN A 466 6.01 10.01 -19.19
CA ASN A 466 5.37 11.33 -19.18
C ASN A 466 6.39 12.40 -18.78
N THR A 467 6.25 13.60 -19.33
CA THR A 467 7.05 14.77 -18.94
C THR A 467 6.15 15.99 -18.74
N GLU A 468 6.70 17.07 -18.18
CA GLU A 468 5.95 18.32 -18.02
C GLU A 468 5.38 18.80 -19.37
N GLY A 469 4.06 19.06 -19.39
CA GLY A 469 3.33 19.47 -20.59
C GLY A 469 3.17 18.39 -21.68
N ASN A 470 3.60 17.15 -21.45
CA ASN A 470 3.51 16.07 -22.44
C ASN A 470 3.16 14.71 -21.80
N GLU A 471 1.86 14.43 -21.77
CA GLU A 471 1.29 13.18 -21.28
C GLU A 471 1.14 12.18 -22.44
N LYS A 472 2.12 11.27 -22.58
CA LYS A 472 2.13 10.24 -23.63
C LYS A 472 1.42 8.96 -23.22
N VAL A 473 1.38 8.70 -21.92
CA VAL A 473 0.66 7.60 -21.28
C VAL A 473 -0.45 8.19 -20.43
N GLY A 474 -1.67 7.76 -20.68
CA GLY A 474 -2.88 8.14 -19.99
C GLY A 474 -3.97 7.08 -20.18
N VAL A 475 -5.16 7.34 -19.67
CA VAL A 475 -6.31 6.44 -19.85
C VAL A 475 -7.03 6.75 -21.16
N LYS A 476 -7.21 5.73 -22.00
CA LYS A 476 -8.06 5.76 -23.19
C LYS A 476 -9.34 4.98 -22.93
N GLU A 477 -10.49 5.60 -23.18
CA GLU A 477 -11.80 4.99 -22.97
C GLU A 477 -12.40 4.47 -24.29
N SER A 478 -13.02 3.31 -24.22
CA SER A 478 -13.77 2.71 -25.32
C SER A 478 -14.90 1.81 -24.78
N LYS A 479 -15.66 1.20 -25.69
CA LYS A 479 -16.73 0.25 -25.34
C LYS A 479 -16.59 -1.03 -26.15
N TRP A 480 -16.99 -2.14 -25.54
CA TRP A 480 -17.15 -3.43 -26.23
C TRP A 480 -18.52 -4.03 -25.91
N ASP A 481 -19.15 -4.66 -26.90
CA ASP A 481 -20.51 -5.19 -26.76
C ASP A 481 -20.57 -6.53 -26.01
N GLY A 482 -19.40 -7.08 -25.63
CA GLY A 482 -19.26 -8.36 -24.94
C GLY A 482 -19.35 -9.58 -25.85
N LYS A 483 -19.35 -9.40 -27.18
CA LYS A 483 -19.51 -10.50 -28.15
C LYS A 483 -18.21 -10.85 -28.86
N GLY A 484 -17.97 -12.14 -29.00
CA GLY A 484 -16.79 -12.69 -29.68
C GLY A 484 -15.53 -12.60 -28.83
N ARG A 485 -14.40 -12.51 -29.52
CA ARG A 485 -13.09 -12.36 -28.88
C ARG A 485 -12.79 -10.89 -28.59
N PHE A 486 -11.97 -10.67 -27.58
CA PHE A 486 -11.41 -9.37 -27.28
C PHE A 486 -9.90 -9.39 -27.49
N THR A 487 -9.34 -8.33 -28.07
CA THR A 487 -7.89 -8.21 -28.31
C THR A 487 -7.25 -7.36 -27.22
N PHE A 488 -6.42 -7.97 -26.38
CA PHE A 488 -5.56 -7.26 -25.45
C PHE A 488 -4.29 -6.82 -26.17
N GLY A 489 -4.17 -5.53 -26.45
CA GLY A 489 -2.99 -4.97 -27.13
C GLY A 489 -1.71 -5.20 -26.34
N LYS A 490 -0.59 -5.35 -27.01
CA LYS A 490 0.76 -5.47 -26.42
C LYS A 490 1.05 -4.32 -25.45
N HIS A 491 1.89 -4.60 -24.45
CA HIS A 491 2.34 -3.67 -23.41
C HIS A 491 1.22 -2.75 -22.91
N SER A 492 0.12 -3.34 -22.44
CA SER A 492 -1.06 -2.59 -22.02
C SER A 492 -1.66 -3.11 -20.73
N LEU A 493 -2.25 -2.19 -19.97
CA LEU A 493 -3.28 -2.51 -18.99
C LEU A 493 -4.64 -2.25 -19.64
N THR A 494 -5.53 -3.21 -19.59
CA THR A 494 -6.94 -3.08 -20.00
C THR A 494 -7.84 -3.41 -18.81
N MET A 495 -8.68 -2.45 -18.41
CA MET A 495 -9.70 -2.63 -17.39
C MET A 495 -11.09 -2.62 -18.04
N MET A 496 -11.87 -3.65 -17.77
CA MET A 496 -13.20 -3.88 -18.35
C MET A 496 -14.25 -3.86 -17.24
N ARG A 497 -15.35 -3.13 -17.44
CA ARG A 497 -16.39 -2.96 -16.43
C ARG A 497 -17.79 -3.14 -17.00
N TRP A 498 -18.62 -3.91 -16.29
CA TRP A 498 -20.02 -4.14 -16.68
C TRP A 498 -20.89 -4.40 -15.45
N LYS A 499 -22.20 -4.17 -15.58
CA LYS A 499 -23.19 -4.43 -14.53
C LYS A 499 -23.78 -5.82 -14.69
N THR A 500 -24.01 -6.51 -13.58
CA THR A 500 -24.73 -7.79 -13.56
C THR A 500 -26.25 -7.62 -13.56
N GLY A 501 -26.74 -6.43 -13.17
CA GLY A 501 -28.17 -6.17 -12.96
C GLY A 501 -28.70 -6.61 -11.59
N GLU A 502 -27.84 -7.16 -10.72
CA GLU A 502 -28.20 -7.63 -9.38
C GLU A 502 -27.34 -6.97 -8.31
N ASN A 503 -27.96 -6.43 -7.26
CA ASN A 503 -27.25 -6.01 -6.04
C ASN A 503 -26.94 -7.23 -5.19
N PHE A 504 -25.78 -7.24 -4.55
CA PHE A 504 -25.35 -8.39 -3.75
C PHE A 504 -25.42 -8.09 -2.25
N THR A 505 -26.22 -8.87 -1.53
CA THR A 505 -26.23 -8.85 -0.07
C THR A 505 -25.01 -9.58 0.47
N VAL A 506 -24.30 -8.94 1.39
CA VAL A 506 -23.12 -9.50 2.05
C VAL A 506 -23.52 -10.11 3.39
N PHE A 507 -23.06 -11.34 3.66
CA PHE A 507 -23.12 -11.91 5.01
C PHE A 507 -22.04 -11.23 5.87
N LYS A 508 -22.44 -10.29 6.73
CA LYS A 508 -21.52 -9.66 7.70
C LYS A 508 -21.33 -10.61 8.88
N ARG A 509 -20.12 -11.12 9.09
CA ARG A 509 -19.75 -11.76 10.36
C ARG A 509 -19.49 -10.64 11.37
N GLU A 510 -20.14 -10.68 12.54
CA GLU A 510 -19.87 -9.70 13.60
C GLU A 510 -18.42 -9.85 14.09
N GLU A 511 -17.57 -8.85 13.83
CA GLU A 511 -16.25 -8.73 14.43
C GLU A 511 -16.38 -7.93 15.73
N LYS A 512 -16.20 -8.57 16.88
CA LYS A 512 -16.08 -7.88 18.17
C LYS A 512 -14.60 -7.64 18.46
N ALA A 513 -14.22 -6.40 18.75
CA ALA A 513 -12.90 -6.08 19.28
C ALA A 513 -12.67 -6.86 20.59
N VAL A 514 -11.54 -7.56 20.68
CA VAL A 514 -11.19 -8.34 21.88
C VAL A 514 -10.43 -7.45 22.84
N ASP A 515 -10.99 -7.24 24.04
CA ASP A 515 -10.30 -6.49 25.11
C ASP A 515 -9.17 -7.34 25.68
N MET A 516 -7.92 -6.93 25.45
CA MET A 516 -6.73 -7.62 25.95
C MET A 516 -6.67 -7.71 27.49
N ARG A 517 -7.40 -6.86 28.23
CA ARG A 517 -7.55 -7.01 29.69
C ARG A 517 -8.23 -8.31 30.10
N THR A 518 -9.01 -8.91 29.20
CA THR A 518 -9.69 -10.19 29.42
C THR A 518 -8.87 -11.42 28.99
N MET A 519 -7.79 -11.24 28.22
CA MET A 519 -6.96 -12.36 27.77
C MET A 519 -6.10 -12.99 28.89
N VAL A 520 -5.88 -12.29 30.00
CA VAL A 520 -5.14 -12.83 31.15
C VAL A 520 -5.91 -13.96 31.85
N SER A 521 -7.21 -14.16 31.56
CA SER A 521 -8.03 -15.17 32.24
C SER A 521 -8.46 -16.39 31.40
N THR A 522 -8.13 -16.50 30.10
CA THR A 522 -8.70 -17.53 29.23
C THR A 522 -7.69 -18.58 28.73
N ALA A 523 -6.88 -19.13 29.66
CA ALA A 523 -5.99 -20.26 29.36
C ALA A 523 -6.73 -21.63 29.26
N ASN A 524 -8.04 -21.68 29.50
CA ASN A 524 -8.80 -22.93 29.67
C ASN A 524 -9.73 -23.33 28.51
N ASP A 525 -9.79 -22.57 27.42
CA ASP A 525 -10.76 -22.84 26.31
C ASP A 525 -10.26 -23.85 25.26
N TRP A 526 -9.22 -24.64 25.56
CA TRP A 526 -8.72 -25.71 24.70
C TRP A 526 -8.67 -27.04 25.47
N SER A 527 -9.84 -27.68 25.60
CA SER A 527 -9.98 -29.09 26.00
C SER A 527 -10.76 -29.84 24.94
#